data_AF-A0A920CT40-F1
#
_entry.id   AF-A0A920CT40-F1
#
_cell.length_a   1.000
_cell.length_b   1.000
_cell.length_c   1.000
_cell.angle_alpha   90.00
_cell.angle_beta   90.00
_cell.angle_gamma   90.00
#
_symmetry.space_group_name_H-M   'P 1'
#
loop_
_entity.id
_entity.type
_entity.pdbx_description
1 polymer ?
#
loop_
_entity_poly.entity_id
_entity_poly.type
_entity_poly.pdbx_seq_one_letter_code
_entity_poly.pdbx_strand_id
1 'polypeptide(L)'
;MKYNLNLFGYTVDCLLSFPNGTMRIEISEEDQAALRAYLLRVLVKYGREPQPQDSLENLVRDAIEIEKGMNGHLSEPKLKLPYEFQPEIKEKLIEAAELQDMSATQLLIRLIERKHQNVFGKEG
;
A
#
# COMPACT_ATOMS: atom_id res chain seq x y z
N MET A 1 15.80 1.25 13.98
CA MET A 1 14.61 2.00 14.41
C MET A 1 13.42 1.48 13.61
N LYS A 2 12.26 1.25 14.23
CA LYS A 2 11.05 0.90 13.48
C LYS A 2 10.54 2.15 12.76
N TYR A 3 10.20 2.00 11.49
CA TYR A 3 9.72 3.07 10.63
C TYR A 3 8.62 2.52 9.73
N ASN A 4 7.67 3.36 9.35
CA ASN A 4 6.58 2.98 8.46
C ASN A 4 6.79 3.67 7.13
N LEU A 5 7.09 2.90 6.09
CA LEU A 5 7.18 3.40 4.74
C LEU A 5 5.76 3.50 4.19
N ASN A 6 5.31 4.71 3.86
CA ASN A 6 4.03 4.96 3.24
C ASN A 6 4.26 5.42 1.80
N LEU A 7 3.72 4.65 0.84
CA LEU A 7 3.76 4.95 -0.58
C LEU A 7 2.35 4.76 -1.15
N PHE A 8 1.79 5.81 -1.70
CA PHE A 8 0.45 5.90 -2.28
C PHE A 8 -0.67 5.46 -1.32
N GLY A 9 -0.48 5.70 -0.02
CA GLY A 9 -1.39 5.28 1.05
C GLY A 9 -1.20 3.82 1.50
N TYR A 10 -0.35 3.04 0.84
CA TYR A 10 0.05 1.72 1.30
C TYR A 10 1.19 1.84 2.30
N THR A 11 1.00 1.27 3.49
CA THR A 11 1.96 1.38 4.59
C THR A 11 2.59 0.02 4.86
N VAL A 12 3.91 -0.01 4.96
CA VAL A 12 4.70 -1.19 5.31
C VAL A 12 5.67 -0.89 6.45
N ASP A 13 5.74 -1.80 7.41
CA ASP A 13 6.65 -1.70 8.54
C ASP A 13 8.07 -2.07 8.08
N CYS A 14 9.04 -1.26 8.48
CA CYS A 14 10.44 -1.47 8.12
C CYS A 14 11.40 -1.11 9.24
N LEU A 15 12.57 -1.75 9.23
CA LEU A 15 13.66 -1.49 10.15
C LEU A 15 14.71 -0.63 9.46
N LEU A 16 14.84 0.60 9.95
CA LEU A 16 15.86 1.53 9.51
C LEU A 16 17.12 1.38 10.36
N SER A 17 18.26 1.19 9.72
CA SER A 17 19.58 1.15 10.37
C SER A 17 20.59 2.00 9.59
N PHE A 18 21.65 2.44 10.29
CA PHE A 18 22.73 3.25 9.70
C PHE A 18 24.11 2.62 9.91
N PRO A 19 24.34 1.37 9.48
CA PRO A 19 25.66 0.76 9.60
C PRO A 19 26.69 1.58 8.81
N ASN A 20 27.73 2.06 9.49
CA ASN A 20 28.84 2.82 8.91
C ASN A 20 28.40 4.10 8.16
N GLY A 21 27.30 4.73 8.59
CA GLY A 21 26.76 5.94 7.95
C GLY A 21 25.94 5.68 6.68
N THR A 22 25.79 4.43 6.25
CA THR A 22 24.92 4.07 5.11
C THR A 22 23.53 3.73 5.61
N MET A 23 22.51 4.37 5.03
CA MET A 23 21.12 4.04 5.34
C MET A 23 20.77 2.65 4.79
N ARG A 24 20.32 1.76 5.66
CA ARG A 24 19.81 0.43 5.30
C ARG A 24 18.37 0.30 5.81
N ILE A 25 17.47 -0.10 4.90
CA ILE A 25 16.08 -0.40 5.19
C ILE A 25 15.89 -1.91 5.06
N GLU A 26 15.42 -2.54 6.12
CA GLU A 26 15.07 -3.96 6.14
C GLU A 26 13.55 -4.11 6.20
N ILE A 27 12.99 -4.85 5.26
CA ILE A 27 11.57 -5.17 5.13
C ILE A 27 11.48 -6.71 5.15
N SER A 28 10.45 -7.29 5.77
CA SER A 28 10.27 -8.75 5.76
C SER A 28 10.09 -9.28 4.32
N GLU A 29 10.44 -10.54 4.05
CA GLU A 29 10.30 -11.10 2.68
C GLU A 29 8.84 -11.06 2.19
N GLU A 30 7.89 -11.35 3.08
CA GLU A 30 6.45 -11.28 2.79
C GLU A 30 6.04 -9.85 2.39
N ASP A 31 6.48 -8.88 3.18
CA ASP A 31 6.19 -7.46 2.94
C ASP A 31 6.91 -6.93 1.68
N GLN A 32 8.11 -7.43 1.36
CA GLN A 32 8.80 -7.08 0.12
C GLN A 32 8.02 -7.57 -1.10
N ALA A 33 7.51 -8.81 -1.06
CA ALA A 33 6.70 -9.37 -2.13
C ALA A 33 5.38 -8.61 -2.29
N ALA A 34 4.71 -8.29 -1.17
CA ALA A 34 3.47 -7.52 -1.17
C ALA A 34 3.67 -6.09 -1.69
N LEU A 35 4.70 -5.39 -1.21
CA LEU A 35 5.06 -4.05 -1.66
C LEU A 35 5.40 -4.03 -3.14
N ARG A 36 6.19 -4.99 -3.63
CA ARG A 36 6.50 -5.13 -5.06
C ARG A 36 5.23 -5.29 -5.89
N ALA A 37 4.36 -6.23 -5.52
CA ALA A 37 3.11 -6.47 -6.24
C ALA A 37 2.16 -5.27 -6.21
N TYR A 38 2.16 -4.50 -5.13
CA TYR A 38 1.44 -3.24 -5.02
C TYR A 38 1.99 -2.19 -6.00
N LEU A 39 3.30 -1.93 -5.96
CA LEU A 39 3.95 -0.90 -6.79
C LEU A 39 3.82 -1.19 -8.28
N LEU A 40 3.95 -2.47 -8.71
CA LEU A 40 3.72 -2.86 -10.10
C LEU A 40 2.35 -2.45 -10.63
N ARG A 41 1.31 -2.46 -9.77
CA ARG A 41 -0.06 -2.09 -10.15
C ARG A 41 -0.32 -0.59 -10.08
N VAL A 42 0.28 0.09 -9.11
CA VAL A 42 -0.02 1.49 -8.81
C VAL A 42 0.74 2.44 -9.71
N LEU A 43 2.01 2.15 -10.01
CA LEU A 43 2.85 3.00 -10.87
C LEU A 43 2.24 3.18 -12.28
N VAL A 44 1.55 2.16 -12.80
CA VAL A 44 0.82 2.22 -14.08
C VAL A 44 -0.22 3.34 -14.10
N LYS A 45 -0.89 3.61 -12.97
CA LYS A 45 -1.88 4.68 -12.86
C LYS A 45 -1.27 6.08 -12.96
N TYR A 46 0.03 6.18 -12.75
CA TYR A 46 0.79 7.42 -12.78
C TYR A 46 1.69 7.53 -14.02
N GLY A 47 1.42 6.72 -15.06
CA GLY A 47 2.12 6.80 -16.35
C GLY A 47 3.46 6.09 -16.39
N ARG A 48 3.83 5.36 -15.33
CA ARG A 48 5.03 4.52 -15.31
C ARG A 48 4.66 3.07 -15.60
N GLU A 49 5.27 2.47 -16.61
CA GLU A 49 5.09 1.05 -16.94
C GLU A 49 6.24 0.22 -16.35
N PRO A 50 6.11 -0.30 -15.11
CA PRO A 50 7.14 -1.13 -14.52
C PRO A 50 7.13 -2.53 -15.15
N GLN A 51 8.33 -3.10 -15.28
CA GLN A 51 8.52 -4.43 -15.83
C GLN A 51 8.58 -5.48 -14.71
N PRO A 52 8.18 -6.75 -14.96
CA PRO A 52 8.24 -7.81 -13.96
C PRO A 52 9.63 -8.03 -13.36
N GLN A 53 10.69 -7.72 -14.10
CA GLN A 53 12.09 -7.81 -13.69
C GLN A 53 12.62 -6.59 -12.91
N ASP A 54 11.84 -5.51 -12.77
CA ASP A 54 12.30 -4.32 -12.05
C ASP A 54 12.60 -4.65 -10.58
N SER A 55 13.70 -4.13 -10.05
CA SER A 55 14.04 -4.32 -8.64
C SER A 55 13.06 -3.56 -7.74
N LEU A 56 12.80 -4.09 -6.54
CA LEU A 56 11.95 -3.39 -5.56
C LEU A 56 12.50 -2.00 -5.23
N GLU A 57 13.82 -1.86 -5.14
CA GLU A 57 14.49 -0.58 -4.94
C GLU A 57 14.15 0.45 -6.03
N ASN A 58 14.19 0.05 -7.31
CA ASN A 58 13.83 0.93 -8.41
C ASN A 58 12.35 1.31 -8.35
N LEU A 59 11.46 0.36 -8.05
CA LEU A 59 10.02 0.62 -7.91
C LEU A 59 9.72 1.61 -6.77
N VAL A 60 10.42 1.47 -5.63
CA VAL A 60 10.30 2.38 -4.48
C VAL A 60 10.83 3.77 -4.83
N ARG A 61 11.96 3.86 -5.55
CA ARG A 61 12.49 5.16 -6.00
C ARG A 61 11.52 5.87 -6.94
N ASP A 62 11.01 5.16 -7.94
CA ASP A 62 10.02 5.68 -8.89
C ASP A 62 8.75 6.15 -8.15
N ALA A 63 8.28 5.38 -7.16
CA ALA A 63 7.15 5.75 -6.33
C ALA A 63 7.37 7.06 -5.56
N ILE A 64 8.51 7.21 -4.90
CA ILE A 64 8.87 8.41 -4.15
C ILE A 64 8.97 9.63 -5.07
N GLU A 65 9.56 9.48 -6.25
CA GLU A 65 9.68 10.57 -7.24
C GLU A 65 8.31 11.03 -7.74
N ILE A 66 7.42 10.09 -8.05
CA ILE A 66 6.05 10.39 -8.48
C ILE A 66 5.28 11.08 -7.35
N GLU A 67 5.30 10.54 -6.13
CA GLU A 67 4.58 11.15 -4.99
C GLU A 67 5.06 12.57 -4.67
N LYS A 68 6.39 12.81 -4.75
CA LYS A 68 6.95 14.15 -4.60
C LYS A 68 6.42 15.11 -5.66
N GLY A 69 6.30 14.65 -6.91
CA GLY A 69 5.72 15.43 -8.00
C GLY A 69 4.22 15.74 -7.83
N MET A 70 3.53 14.99 -6.97
CA MET A 70 2.08 15.10 -6.75
C MET A 70 1.68 15.99 -5.57
N ASN A 71 2.64 16.57 -4.82
CA ASN A 71 2.37 17.35 -3.60
C ASN A 71 1.41 16.63 -2.61
N GLY A 72 1.43 15.29 -2.57
CA GLY A 72 0.55 14.49 -1.71
C GLY A 72 -0.91 14.34 -2.21
N HIS A 73 -1.26 14.88 -3.38
CA HIS A 73 -2.58 14.68 -3.98
C HIS A 73 -2.62 13.40 -4.80
N LEU A 74 -2.99 12.28 -4.15
CA LEU A 74 -3.27 11.02 -4.84
C LEU A 74 -4.37 11.22 -5.89
N SER A 75 -4.22 10.56 -7.04
CA SER A 75 -5.25 10.64 -8.08
C SER A 75 -6.53 10.01 -7.54
N GLU A 76 -7.58 10.82 -7.43
CA GLU A 76 -8.88 10.35 -6.96
C GLU A 76 -9.37 9.20 -7.86
N PRO A 77 -9.87 8.11 -7.26
CA PRO A 77 -10.47 7.04 -8.04
C PRO A 77 -11.69 7.59 -8.80
N LYS A 78 -11.57 7.66 -10.14
CA LYS A 78 -12.66 8.10 -11.04
C LYS A 78 -13.87 7.16 -11.01
N LEU A 79 -13.70 5.95 -10.51
CA LEU A 79 -14.78 4.98 -10.37
C LEU A 79 -15.52 5.27 -9.08
N LYS A 80 -16.70 5.91 -9.19
CA LYS A 80 -17.67 5.85 -8.10
C LYS A 80 -18.06 4.38 -7.93
N LEU A 81 -17.86 3.84 -6.73
CA LEU A 81 -18.35 2.50 -6.41
C LEU A 81 -19.86 2.48 -6.73
N PRO A 82 -20.35 1.53 -7.55
CA PRO A 82 -21.75 1.51 -7.99
C PRO A 82 -22.73 1.22 -6.84
N TYR A 83 -22.22 0.94 -5.65
CA TYR A 83 -22.98 0.67 -4.44
C TYR A 83 -22.57 1.64 -3.34
N GLU A 84 -23.52 2.43 -2.87
CA GLU A 84 -23.42 3.03 -1.55
C GLU A 84 -23.50 1.90 -0.51
N PHE A 85 -22.57 1.89 0.45
CA PHE A 85 -22.68 0.99 1.58
C PHE A 85 -24.01 1.24 2.27
N GLN A 86 -24.75 0.17 2.59
CA GLN A 86 -25.90 0.30 3.47
C GLN A 86 -25.44 0.96 4.78
N PRO A 87 -26.21 1.90 5.36
CA PRO A 87 -25.81 2.66 6.55
C PRO A 87 -25.29 1.76 7.69
N GLU A 88 -25.95 0.64 7.91
CA GLU A 88 -25.60 -0.37 8.92
C GLU A 88 -24.22 -0.99 8.70
N ILE A 89 -23.80 -1.19 7.44
CA ILE A 89 -22.48 -1.73 7.11
C ILE A 89 -21.42 -0.65 7.33
N LYS A 90 -21.74 0.61 7.01
CA LYS A 90 -20.86 1.74 7.22
C LYS A 90 -20.58 1.97 8.70
N GLU A 91 -21.61 1.91 9.55
CA GLU A 91 -21.46 2.04 11.01
C GLU A 91 -20.57 0.93 11.58
N LYS A 92 -20.83 -0.33 11.22
CA LYS A 92 -19.99 -1.46 11.65
C LYS A 92 -18.54 -1.36 11.18
N LEU A 93 -18.31 -0.83 9.98
CA LEU A 93 -16.96 -0.60 9.47
C LEU A 93 -16.22 0.46 10.29
N ILE A 94 -16.91 1.53 10.71
CA ILE A 94 -16.33 2.57 11.55
C ILE A 94 -16.02 2.02 12.94
N GLU A 95 -16.97 1.33 13.59
CA GLU A 95 -16.77 0.71 14.90
C GLU A 95 -15.58 -0.27 14.89
N ALA A 96 -15.49 -1.12 13.87
CA ALA A 96 -14.40 -2.08 13.73
C ALA A 96 -13.04 -1.43 13.48
N ALA A 97 -13.03 -0.25 12.85
CA ALA A 97 -11.81 0.52 12.59
C ALA A 97 -11.33 1.24 13.86
N GLU A 98 -12.26 1.80 14.64
CA GLU A 98 -11.98 2.40 15.95
C GLU A 98 -11.38 1.37 16.93
N LEU A 99 -11.93 0.14 16.97
CA LEU A 99 -11.38 -0.95 17.79
C LEU A 99 -9.94 -1.34 17.41
N GLN A 100 -9.49 -0.99 16.21
CA GLN A 100 -8.17 -1.30 15.67
C GLN A 100 -7.27 -0.06 15.52
N ASP A 101 -7.69 1.07 16.09
CA ASP A 101 -6.98 2.36 16.03
C ASP A 101 -6.54 2.75 14.61
N MET A 102 -7.45 2.59 13.64
CA MET A 102 -7.21 2.95 12.24
C MET A 102 -8.44 3.60 11.59
N SER A 103 -8.27 4.26 10.45
CA SER A 103 -9.41 4.82 9.71
C SER A 103 -10.25 3.73 9.05
N ALA A 104 -11.56 3.97 8.92
CA ALA A 104 -12.48 3.08 8.19
C ALA A 104 -12.01 2.77 6.76
N THR A 105 -11.39 3.74 6.09
CA THR A 105 -10.79 3.58 4.76
C THR A 105 -9.62 2.60 4.78
N GLN A 106 -8.70 2.73 5.74
CA GLN A 106 -7.57 1.81 5.89
C GLN A 106 -8.04 0.38 6.20
N LEU A 107 -9.04 0.23 7.08
CA LEU A 107 -9.64 -1.07 7.35
C LEU A 107 -10.28 -1.68 6.09
N LEU A 108 -11.01 -0.87 5.31
CA LEU A 108 -11.62 -1.31 4.07
C LEU A 108 -10.57 -1.80 3.05
N ILE A 109 -9.49 -1.04 2.87
CA ILE A 109 -8.36 -1.43 2.01
C ILE A 109 -7.80 -2.79 2.46
N ARG A 110 -7.52 -2.94 3.76
CA ARG A 110 -6.99 -4.19 4.34
C ARG A 110 -7.92 -5.39 4.14
N LEU A 111 -9.23 -5.20 4.27
CA LEU A 111 -10.23 -6.23 4.02
C LEU A 111 -10.24 -6.67 2.54
N ILE A 112 -10.16 -5.70 1.61
CA ILE A 112 -10.10 -5.96 0.18
C ILE A 112 -8.81 -6.74 -0.16
N GLU A 113 -7.67 -6.32 0.37
CA GLU A 113 -6.39 -6.98 0.14
C GLU A 113 -6.38 -8.42 0.67
N ARG A 114 -6.82 -8.62 1.91
CA ARG A 114 -6.97 -9.96 2.50
C ARG A 114 -7.89 -10.84 1.67
N LYS A 115 -9.04 -10.30 1.20
CA LYS A 115 -9.97 -11.09 0.40
C LYS A 115 -9.42 -11.40 -0.99
N HIS A 116 -8.71 -10.45 -1.60
CA HIS A 116 -8.02 -10.67 -2.87
C HIS A 116 -6.95 -11.76 -2.73
N GLN A 117 -6.12 -11.74 -1.68
CA GLN A 117 -5.16 -12.81 -1.39
C GLN A 117 -5.86 -14.16 -1.18
N ASN A 118 -6.99 -14.18 -0.47
CA ASN A 118 -7.74 -15.43 -0.24
C ASN A 118 -8.34 -16.03 -1.52
N VAL A 119 -8.73 -15.20 -2.50
CA VAL A 119 -9.38 -15.66 -3.75
C VAL A 119 -8.36 -15.91 -4.87
N PHE A 120 -7.32 -15.08 -4.96
CA PHE A 120 -6.36 -15.07 -6.07
C PHE A 120 -4.94 -15.46 -5.66
N GLY A 121 -4.63 -15.45 -4.37
CA GLY A 121 -3.38 -16.00 -3.84
C GLY A 121 -3.47 -17.52 -3.86
N LYS A 122 -2.62 -18.16 -4.68
CA LYS A 122 -2.39 -19.60 -4.59
C LYS A 122 -1.87 -19.90 -3.18
N GLU A 123 -2.47 -20.87 -2.51
CA GLU A 123 -1.79 -21.59 -1.44
C GLU A 123 -0.45 -22.08 -2.02
N GLY A 124 0.64 -21.54 -1.48
CA GLY A 124 1.99 -22.08 -1.64
C GLY A 124 2.30 -22.97 -0.46
#